data_AF-A0A7V3FWL3-F1
#
_entry.id   AF-A0A7V3FWL3-F1
#
_cell.length_a   1.000
_cell.length_b   1.000
_cell.length_c   1.000
_cell.angle_alpha   90.00
_cell.angle_beta   90.00
_cell.angle_gamma   90.00
#
_symmetry.space_group_name_H-M   'P 1'
#
loop_
_entity.id
_entity.type
_entity.pdbx_description
1 polymer ?
#
loop_
_entity_poly.entity_id
_entity_poly.type
_entity_poly.pdbx_seq_one_letter_code
_entity_poly.pdbx_strand_id
1 'polypeptide(L)'
;MTSLFGDSADNSSNGPTRLIVRDAYPDEKTIKMWENTSSETLYTEYKAENTINRMTSAANPRFMERVHKGSEFDVEFVLQVFSMDSDKGQGNFEKLVKAIRLLEDSTLGGGGSRGSGKVEFKFFEPYFVSIEDYKNGNGNFKKDFTNPEPDKGSKELTFKFDDIKSNHSNDK
;
A
#
# COMPACT_ATOMS: atom_id res chain seq x y z
N MET A 1 -12.30 -3.02 18.19
CA MET A 1 -11.02 -2.89 18.92
C MET A 1 -9.92 -2.55 17.91
N THR A 2 -9.23 -1.42 18.13
CA THR A 2 -8.42 -0.67 17.16
C THR A 2 -6.97 -1.16 17.14
N SER A 3 -6.76 -2.43 16.77
CA SER A 3 -5.42 -3.06 16.83
C SER A 3 -4.53 -2.78 15.61
N LEU A 4 -5.12 -2.53 14.43
CA LEU A 4 -4.36 -2.48 13.18
C LEU A 4 -3.41 -1.27 13.10
N PHE A 5 -3.93 -0.06 13.32
CA PHE A 5 -3.21 1.21 13.10
C PHE A 5 -2.57 1.81 14.36
N GLY A 6 -2.85 1.25 15.54
CA GLY A 6 -2.41 1.81 16.82
C GLY A 6 -3.33 2.91 17.35
N ASP A 7 -3.03 3.40 18.55
CA ASP A 7 -3.74 4.47 19.24
C ASP A 7 -2.75 5.39 19.98
N SER A 8 -3.09 6.66 20.12
CA SER A 8 -2.27 7.66 20.82
C SER A 8 -2.31 7.42 22.32
N ALA A 9 -1.16 7.58 23.00
CA ALA A 9 -1.00 7.16 24.39
C ALA A 9 -1.62 8.14 25.39
N ASP A 10 -2.67 7.69 26.06
CA ASP A 10 -2.83 7.93 27.51
C ASP A 10 -3.40 6.70 28.24
N ASN A 11 -4.17 5.81 27.58
CA ASN A 11 -4.66 4.54 28.17
C ASN A 11 -5.06 3.49 27.09
N SER A 12 -4.17 3.13 26.17
CA SER A 12 -4.54 2.15 25.13
C SER A 12 -4.45 0.71 25.64
N SER A 13 -5.60 0.06 25.80
CA SER A 13 -5.71 -1.36 26.16
C SER A 13 -5.39 -2.32 25.00
N ASN A 14 -5.09 -1.78 23.81
CA ASN A 14 -5.05 -2.51 22.55
C ASN A 14 -3.65 -3.03 22.17
N GLY A 15 -2.60 -2.69 22.92
CA GLY A 15 -1.22 -3.09 22.63
C GLY A 15 -0.58 -2.34 21.44
N PRO A 16 0.58 -2.81 20.94
CA PRO A 16 1.34 -2.10 19.90
C PRO A 16 0.62 -2.07 18.54
N THR A 17 1.00 -1.17 17.64
CA THR A 17 0.51 -1.19 16.24
C THR A 17 0.87 -2.51 15.56
N ARG A 18 -0.05 -3.08 14.76
CA ARG A 18 0.22 -4.31 13.99
C ARG A 18 0.65 -4.04 12.56
N LEU A 19 0.28 -2.91 11.96
CA LEU A 19 0.63 -2.58 10.58
C LEU A 19 1.78 -1.58 10.51
N ILE A 20 2.82 -1.93 9.75
CA ILE A 20 3.83 -1.00 9.27
C ILE A 20 3.59 -0.82 7.77
N VAL A 21 3.50 0.43 7.33
CA VAL A 21 3.46 0.81 5.91
C VAL A 21 4.76 1.52 5.60
N ARG A 22 5.57 0.99 4.68
CA ARG A 22 6.83 1.63 4.28
C ARG A 22 6.60 2.69 3.21
N ASP A 23 7.59 3.56 3.07
CA ASP A 23 7.66 4.51 1.96
C ASP A 23 7.65 3.76 0.63
N ALA A 24 6.90 4.30 -0.33
CA ALA A 24 6.75 3.71 -1.65
C ALA A 24 7.58 4.48 -2.68
N TYR A 25 8.54 3.80 -3.28
CA TYR A 25 9.45 4.37 -4.27
C TYR A 25 9.08 3.90 -5.68
N PRO A 26 9.31 4.72 -6.72
CA PRO A 26 9.06 4.32 -8.09
C PRO A 26 10.05 3.25 -8.55
N ASP A 27 9.59 2.35 -9.40
CA ASP A 27 10.46 1.37 -10.04
C ASP A 27 11.25 1.98 -11.21
N GLU A 28 12.23 1.24 -11.73
CA GLU A 28 13.06 1.71 -12.85
C GLU A 28 12.23 2.00 -14.11
N LYS A 29 11.14 1.26 -14.35
CA LYS A 29 10.29 1.49 -15.53
C LYS A 29 9.57 2.82 -15.40
N THR A 30 9.07 3.15 -14.22
CA THR A 30 8.41 4.42 -13.92
C THR A 30 9.38 5.59 -14.04
N ILE A 31 10.60 5.47 -13.51
CA ILE A 31 11.64 6.51 -13.67
C ILE A 31 11.96 6.73 -15.16
N LYS A 32 12.17 5.67 -15.93
CA LYS A 32 12.39 5.77 -17.39
C LYS A 32 11.18 6.37 -18.11
N MET A 33 9.96 6.04 -17.68
CA MET A 33 8.74 6.63 -18.26
C MET A 33 8.76 8.15 -18.05
N TRP A 34 9.08 8.61 -16.84
CA TRP A 34 9.16 10.04 -16.54
C TRP A 34 10.21 10.75 -17.38
N GLU A 35 11.44 10.22 -17.46
CA GLU A 35 12.53 10.80 -18.25
C GLU A 35 12.20 10.91 -19.74
N ASN A 36 11.38 10.00 -20.27
CA ASN A 36 10.97 9.99 -21.68
C ASN A 36 9.64 10.71 -21.94
N THR A 37 8.96 11.18 -20.89
CA THR A 37 7.72 11.94 -21.05
C THR A 37 8.08 13.39 -21.37
N SER A 38 7.60 13.91 -22.50
CA SER A 38 7.74 15.32 -22.84
C SER A 38 6.86 16.16 -21.93
N SER A 39 7.39 16.56 -20.77
CA SER A 39 6.71 17.39 -19.79
C SER A 39 7.53 18.64 -19.44
N GLU A 40 6.88 19.60 -18.79
CA GLU A 40 7.53 20.85 -18.35
C GLU A 40 8.51 20.65 -17.19
N THR A 41 8.46 19.49 -16.52
CA THR A 41 9.25 19.12 -15.35
C THR A 41 9.97 17.79 -15.54
N LEU A 42 10.95 17.48 -14.68
CA LEU A 42 11.80 16.30 -14.89
C LEU A 42 11.07 14.97 -14.60
N TYR A 43 10.26 14.91 -13.54
CA TYR A 43 9.59 13.66 -13.10
C TYR A 43 8.08 13.78 -12.84
N THR A 44 7.53 14.97 -13.05
CA THR A 44 6.15 15.35 -12.74
C THR A 44 5.57 16.10 -13.93
N GLU A 45 4.29 16.48 -13.87
CA GLU A 45 3.66 17.40 -14.82
C GLU A 45 2.92 18.52 -14.09
N TYR A 46 2.77 19.67 -14.76
CA TYR A 46 1.89 20.73 -14.27
C TYR A 46 0.42 20.42 -14.56
N LYS A 47 -0.38 20.33 -13.50
CA LYS A 47 -1.84 20.40 -13.59
C LYS A 47 -2.28 21.86 -13.47
N ALA A 48 -2.85 22.40 -14.55
CA ALA A 48 -3.55 23.68 -14.50
C ALA A 48 -4.96 23.48 -13.92
N GLU A 49 -5.29 24.22 -12.86
CA GLU A 49 -6.64 24.37 -12.34
C GLU A 49 -7.05 25.84 -12.39
N ASN A 50 -8.32 26.13 -12.60
CA ASN A 50 -8.80 27.51 -12.69
C ASN A 50 -10.07 27.70 -11.86
N THR A 51 -10.13 28.80 -11.12
CA THR A 51 -11.38 29.26 -10.49
C THR A 51 -11.94 30.41 -11.31
N ILE A 52 -13.18 30.27 -11.77
CA ILE A 52 -13.86 31.30 -12.58
C ILE A 52 -14.84 32.07 -11.70
N ASN A 53 -14.70 33.40 -11.68
CA ASN A 53 -15.69 34.26 -11.04
C ASN A 53 -17.02 34.16 -11.78
N ARG A 54 -18.09 33.75 -11.10
CA ARG A 54 -19.40 33.50 -11.73
C ARG A 54 -20.10 34.77 -12.25
N MET A 55 -19.72 35.95 -11.76
CA MET A 55 -20.30 37.23 -12.16
C MET A 55 -19.51 37.89 -13.29
N THR A 56 -18.18 37.93 -13.17
CA THR A 56 -17.32 38.64 -14.14
C THR A 56 -16.73 37.73 -15.21
N SER A 57 -16.90 36.41 -15.08
CA SER A 57 -16.25 35.38 -15.90
C SER A 57 -14.70 35.46 -15.88
N ALA A 58 -14.13 36.18 -14.93
CA ALA A 58 -12.68 36.32 -14.80
C ALA A 58 -12.06 35.00 -14.32
N ALA A 59 -10.98 34.58 -14.98
CA ALA A 59 -10.18 33.42 -14.64
C ALA A 59 -9.09 33.75 -13.60
N ASN A 60 -8.87 32.84 -12.66
CA ASN A 60 -7.72 32.84 -11.75
C ASN A 60 -7.00 31.47 -11.81
N PRO A 61 -6.07 31.30 -12.76
CA PRO A 61 -5.38 30.03 -12.97
C PRO A 61 -4.37 29.75 -11.86
N ARG A 62 -4.22 28.48 -11.52
CA ARG A 62 -3.25 27.93 -10.58
C ARG A 62 -2.60 26.70 -11.21
N PHE A 63 -1.29 26.59 -11.05
CA PHE A 63 -0.52 25.43 -11.52
C PHE A 63 0.00 24.68 -10.30
N MET A 64 -0.14 23.35 -10.32
CA MET A 64 0.37 22.46 -9.27
C MET A 64 1.05 21.28 -9.94
N GLU A 65 2.22 20.88 -9.43
CA GLU A 65 2.85 19.66 -9.89
C GLU A 65 2.06 18.43 -9.44
N ARG A 66 2.05 17.40 -10.29
CA ARG A 66 1.53 16.08 -9.96
C ARG A 66 2.37 15.00 -10.63
N VAL A 67 2.31 13.80 -10.06
CA VAL A 67 2.87 12.60 -10.67
C VAL A 67 2.08 12.25 -11.93
N HIS A 68 2.78 11.80 -12.97
CA HIS A 68 2.15 11.37 -14.22
C HIS A 68 1.21 10.18 -14.00
N LYS A 69 0.09 10.15 -14.75
CA LYS A 69 -0.78 8.98 -14.76
C LYS A 69 -0.02 7.76 -15.30
N GLY A 70 -0.18 6.62 -14.66
CA GLY A 70 0.49 5.37 -15.03
C GLY A 70 1.83 5.15 -14.32
N SER A 71 2.24 6.08 -13.45
CA SER A 71 3.39 5.86 -12.57
C SER A 71 3.09 4.77 -11.55
N GLU A 72 4.03 3.86 -11.35
CA GLU A 72 3.94 2.75 -10.41
C GLU A 72 4.92 2.96 -9.24
N PHE A 73 4.53 2.50 -8.05
CA PHE A 73 5.33 2.65 -6.83
C PHE A 73 5.30 1.35 -6.03
N ASP A 74 6.48 0.92 -5.56
CA ASP A 74 6.66 -0.29 -4.77
C ASP A 74 6.18 -0.07 -3.34
N VAL A 75 5.00 -0.62 -3.01
CA VAL A 75 4.40 -0.53 -1.68
C VAL A 75 4.73 -1.76 -0.85
N GLU A 76 5.06 -1.56 0.43
CA GLU A 76 5.31 -2.66 1.37
C GLU A 76 4.44 -2.50 2.63
N PHE A 77 3.62 -3.52 2.90
CA PHE A 77 2.80 -3.64 4.10
C PHE A 77 3.34 -4.79 4.95
N VAL A 78 3.78 -4.50 6.17
CA VAL A 78 4.22 -5.52 7.13
C VAL A 78 3.19 -5.63 8.23
N LEU A 79 2.53 -6.79 8.29
CA LEU A 79 1.59 -7.11 9.36
C LEU A 79 2.29 -7.96 10.44
N GLN A 80 2.41 -7.41 11.63
CA GLN A 80 2.95 -8.09 12.80
C GLN A 80 1.86 -8.92 13.49
N VAL A 81 2.21 -10.14 13.87
CA VAL A 81 1.34 -11.06 14.60
C VAL A 81 1.93 -11.32 15.98
N PHE A 82 1.14 -11.04 17.03
CA PHE A 82 1.57 -11.24 18.41
C PHE A 82 0.88 -12.45 19.03
N SER A 83 1.51 -13.04 20.04
CA SER A 83 0.95 -14.18 20.79
C SER A 83 -0.38 -13.87 21.48
N MET A 84 -0.68 -12.59 21.74
CA MET A 84 -1.94 -12.13 22.31
C MET A 84 -3.09 -12.06 21.29
N ASP A 85 -2.80 -12.18 19.99
CA ASP A 85 -3.81 -12.11 18.94
C ASP A 85 -4.50 -13.49 18.80
N SER A 86 -5.76 -13.58 19.24
CA SER A 86 -6.51 -14.84 19.30
C SER A 86 -6.77 -15.49 17.95
N ASP A 87 -6.74 -14.73 16.86
CA ASP A 87 -6.99 -15.15 15.49
C ASP A 87 -5.70 -15.22 14.63
N LYS A 88 -4.52 -15.17 15.27
CA LYS A 88 -3.21 -15.15 14.61
C LYS A 88 -3.06 -14.01 13.58
N GLY A 89 -3.82 -12.92 13.71
CA GLY A 89 -3.76 -11.77 12.82
C GLY A 89 -4.71 -11.79 11.62
N GLN A 90 -5.53 -12.85 11.45
CA GLN A 90 -6.49 -12.98 10.35
C GLN A 90 -7.41 -11.75 10.23
N GLY A 91 -8.03 -11.32 11.33
CA GLY A 91 -8.94 -10.18 11.34
C GLY A 91 -8.24 -8.85 11.10
N ASN A 92 -6.93 -8.73 11.38
CA ASN A 92 -6.16 -7.54 11.04
C ASN A 92 -5.81 -7.49 9.55
N PHE A 93 -5.47 -8.64 8.95
CA PHE A 93 -5.29 -8.77 7.51
C PHE A 93 -6.56 -8.39 6.74
N GLU A 94 -7.73 -8.92 7.15
CA GLU A 94 -9.01 -8.59 6.51
C GLU A 94 -9.36 -7.09 6.60
N LYS A 95 -9.06 -6.45 7.74
CA LYS A 95 -9.21 -5.00 7.90
C LYS A 95 -8.29 -4.22 6.96
N LEU A 96 -7.04 -4.65 6.80
CA LEU A 96 -6.09 -4.05 5.86
C LEU A 96 -6.61 -4.15 4.43
N VAL A 97 -7.01 -5.34 3.98
CA VAL A 97 -7.58 -5.56 2.64
C VAL A 97 -8.82 -4.68 2.41
N LYS A 98 -9.70 -4.58 3.42
CA LYS A 98 -10.85 -3.68 3.36
C LYS A 98 -10.45 -2.21 3.24
N ALA A 99 -9.45 -1.77 4.00
CA ALA A 99 -8.97 -0.39 3.94
C ALA A 99 -8.35 -0.06 2.57
N ILE A 100 -7.60 -0.99 1.97
CA ILE A 100 -7.05 -0.87 0.62
C ILE A 100 -8.18 -0.68 -0.40
N ARG A 101 -9.21 -1.54 -0.37
CA ARG A 101 -10.37 -1.42 -1.26
C ARG A 101 -11.10 -0.09 -1.11
N LEU A 102 -11.25 0.40 0.12
CA LEU A 102 -11.84 1.71 0.39
C LEU A 102 -10.98 2.85 -0.15
N LEU A 103 -9.65 2.74 -0.06
CA LEU A 103 -8.73 3.73 -0.61
C LEU A 103 -8.77 3.75 -2.14
N GLU A 104 -8.86 2.59 -2.79
CA GLU A 104 -9.05 2.48 -4.24
C GLU A 104 -10.32 3.19 -4.68
N ASP A 105 -11.44 3.05 -3.96
CA ASP A 105 -12.69 3.77 -4.26
C ASP A 105 -12.67 5.24 -3.84
N SER A 106 -11.64 5.66 -3.09
CA SER A 106 -11.42 7.02 -2.61
C SER A 106 -10.23 7.66 -3.35
N THR A 107 -9.52 8.57 -2.69
CA THR A 107 -8.38 9.29 -3.24
C THR A 107 -7.23 9.35 -2.24
N LEU A 108 -6.00 9.19 -2.72
CA LEU A 108 -4.76 9.39 -1.96
C LEU A 108 -4.18 10.79 -2.23
N GLY A 109 -3.82 11.51 -1.16
CA GLY A 109 -3.22 12.85 -1.27
C GLY A 109 -4.22 13.97 -1.56
N GLY A 110 -3.74 15.06 -2.20
CA GLY A 110 -4.50 16.29 -2.39
C GLY A 110 -5.32 16.34 -3.69
N GLY A 111 -6.42 17.11 -3.67
CA GLY A 111 -7.19 17.43 -4.88
C GLY A 111 -8.16 16.34 -5.34
N GLY A 112 -8.49 15.36 -4.48
CA GLY A 112 -9.36 14.23 -4.80
C GLY A 112 -10.72 14.60 -5.41
N SER A 113 -11.39 15.62 -4.85
CA SER A 113 -12.66 16.12 -5.38
C SER A 113 -12.59 16.70 -6.79
N ARG A 114 -11.38 16.94 -7.32
CA ARG A 114 -11.09 17.43 -8.67
C ARG A 114 -10.40 16.37 -9.54
N GLY A 115 -10.57 15.08 -9.18
CA GLY A 115 -10.11 13.93 -9.95
C GLY A 115 -8.63 13.58 -9.79
N SER A 116 -7.95 14.10 -8.77
CA SER A 116 -6.57 13.67 -8.43
C SER A 116 -6.58 12.47 -7.48
N GLY A 117 -5.46 11.73 -7.41
CA GLY A 117 -5.24 10.76 -6.32
C GLY A 117 -5.98 9.43 -6.44
N LYS A 118 -6.59 9.10 -7.58
CA LYS A 118 -7.10 7.74 -7.84
C LYS A 118 -5.91 6.77 -7.92
N VAL A 119 -5.96 5.71 -7.13
CA VAL A 119 -4.93 4.65 -7.07
C VAL A 119 -5.57 3.29 -7.31
N GLU A 120 -4.74 2.33 -7.71
CA GLU A 120 -5.05 0.92 -7.84
C GLU A 120 -3.88 0.14 -7.23
N PHE A 121 -4.16 -0.97 -6.55
CA PHE A 121 -3.13 -1.82 -5.98
C PHE A 121 -3.07 -3.17 -6.70
N LYS A 122 -1.84 -3.59 -6.99
CA LYS A 122 -1.50 -4.95 -7.39
C LYS A 122 -0.53 -5.54 -6.38
N PHE A 123 -0.76 -6.79 -6.02
CA PHE A 123 0.03 -7.48 -5.02
C PHE A 123 0.60 -8.76 -5.59
N PHE A 124 1.74 -9.14 -5.06
CA PHE A 124 2.17 -10.52 -5.09
C PHE A 124 1.40 -11.36 -4.05
N GLU A 125 1.60 -12.68 -4.07
CA GLU A 125 1.06 -13.54 -3.02
C GLU A 125 1.59 -13.09 -1.64
N PRO A 126 0.69 -12.79 -0.68
CA PRO A 126 1.10 -12.52 0.69
C PRO A 126 1.78 -13.74 1.30
N TYR A 127 2.82 -13.49 2.08
CA TYR A 127 3.59 -14.53 2.74
C TYR A 127 3.72 -14.26 4.25
N PHE A 128 3.97 -15.31 5.02
CA PHE A 128 4.16 -15.22 6.46
C PHE A 128 5.59 -15.56 6.84
N VAL A 129 6.26 -14.74 7.64
CA VAL A 129 7.60 -15.02 8.17
C VAL A 129 7.49 -15.39 9.65
N SER A 130 7.90 -16.62 9.98
CA SER A 130 7.83 -17.14 11.35
C SER A 130 9.05 -16.76 12.18
N ILE A 131 8.95 -16.96 13.50
CA ILE A 131 10.08 -16.80 14.43
C ILE A 131 11.25 -17.72 14.03
N GLU A 132 10.95 -18.93 13.58
CA GLU A 132 11.95 -19.91 13.20
C GLU A 132 12.67 -19.51 11.89
N ASP A 133 11.94 -18.90 10.95
CA ASP A 133 12.55 -18.33 9.74
C ASP A 133 13.59 -17.26 10.11
N TYR A 134 13.29 -16.38 11.07
CA TYR A 134 14.26 -15.39 11.54
C TYR A 134 15.46 -16.01 12.25
N LYS A 135 15.25 -17.04 13.09
CA LYS A 135 16.34 -17.73 13.81
C LYS A 135 17.31 -18.42 12.86
N ASN A 136 16.80 -19.01 11.78
CA ASN A 136 17.60 -19.75 10.81
C ASN A 136 18.15 -18.87 9.68
N GLY A 137 17.92 -17.55 9.73
CA GLY A 137 18.37 -16.60 8.70
C GLY A 137 17.52 -16.59 7.42
N ASN A 138 16.43 -17.37 7.38
CA ASN A 138 15.50 -17.46 6.26
C ASN A 138 14.44 -16.34 6.26
N GLY A 139 14.45 -15.45 7.25
CA GLY A 139 13.43 -14.40 7.43
C GLY A 139 13.40 -13.32 6.34
N ASN A 140 14.49 -13.17 5.58
CA ASN A 140 14.58 -12.20 4.49
C ASN A 140 14.06 -12.75 3.14
N PHE A 141 13.77 -14.05 3.04
CA PHE A 141 13.70 -14.78 1.77
C PHE A 141 12.33 -14.86 1.10
N LYS A 142 11.25 -14.39 1.72
CA LYS A 142 9.92 -14.54 1.11
C LYS A 142 9.57 -13.47 0.06
N LYS A 143 10.58 -12.80 -0.51
CA LYS A 143 10.43 -12.01 -1.76
C LYS A 143 10.61 -12.83 -3.03
N ASP A 144 10.83 -14.16 -2.92
CA ASP A 144 10.75 -15.09 -4.06
C ASP A 144 9.29 -15.26 -4.49
N PHE A 145 8.79 -14.23 -5.16
CA PHE A 145 7.51 -14.31 -5.84
C PHE A 145 7.67 -15.22 -7.06
N THR A 146 6.76 -16.19 -7.21
CA THR A 146 6.75 -17.09 -8.37
C THR A 146 6.51 -16.34 -9.68
N ASN A 147 5.95 -15.14 -9.59
CA ASN A 147 5.57 -14.30 -10.71
C ASN A 147 6.54 -13.12 -10.81
N PRO A 148 6.92 -12.70 -12.03
CA PRO A 148 7.84 -11.59 -12.24
C PRO A 148 7.21 -10.22 -11.92
N GLU A 149 5.88 -10.14 -11.91
CA GLU A 149 5.11 -8.91 -11.70
C GLU A 149 3.92 -9.20 -10.76
N PRO A 150 3.45 -8.21 -9.99
CA PRO A 150 2.28 -8.38 -9.13
C PRO A 150 1.01 -8.49 -9.99
N ASP A 151 0.25 -9.55 -9.78
CA ASP A 151 -0.93 -9.90 -10.57
C ASP A 151 -2.23 -9.93 -9.78
N LYS A 152 -2.18 -9.92 -8.45
CA LYS A 152 -3.39 -9.97 -7.61
C LYS A 152 -3.96 -8.59 -7.34
N GLY A 153 -5.21 -8.39 -7.74
CA GLY A 153 -5.97 -7.22 -7.31
C GLY A 153 -6.39 -7.30 -5.83
N SER A 154 -6.77 -6.16 -5.24
CA SER A 154 -7.26 -6.09 -3.86
C SER A 154 -8.45 -7.02 -3.56
N LYS A 155 -9.25 -7.37 -4.58
CA LYS A 155 -10.40 -8.29 -4.48
C LYS A 155 -9.99 -9.76 -4.35
N GLU A 156 -8.87 -10.12 -4.98
CA GLU A 156 -8.32 -11.48 -5.03
C GLU A 156 -7.33 -11.73 -3.89
N LEU A 157 -6.91 -10.67 -3.20
CA LEU A 157 -6.00 -10.74 -2.09
C LEU A 157 -6.63 -11.46 -0.90
N THR A 158 -6.17 -12.69 -0.65
CA THR A 158 -6.58 -13.54 0.45
C THR A 158 -5.36 -14.16 1.10
N PHE A 159 -5.41 -14.40 2.40
CA PHE A 159 -4.38 -15.15 3.10
C PHE A 159 -5.03 -15.95 4.23
N LYS A 160 -4.63 -17.21 4.39
CA LYS A 160 -5.14 -18.11 5.43
C LYS A 160 -4.01 -18.46 6.38
N PHE A 161 -4.12 -17.99 7.63
CA PHE A 161 -3.11 -18.24 8.65
C PHE A 161 -3.11 -19.70 9.17
N ASP A 162 -4.16 -20.48 8.89
CA ASP A 162 -4.21 -21.89 9.29
C ASP A 162 -3.30 -22.79 8.43
N ASP A 163 -3.03 -22.39 7.19
CA ASP A 163 -2.16 -23.12 6.26
C ASP A 163 -0.68 -23.03 6.67
N ILE A 164 -0.33 -22.13 7.60
CA ILE A 164 1.04 -21.97 8.12
C ILE A 164 1.51 -23.22 8.87
N LYS A 165 0.60 -24.11 9.31
CA LYS A 165 0.96 -25.36 10.03
C LYS A 165 1.27 -26.57 9.13
N SER A 166 1.06 -26.53 7.81
CA SER A 166 1.18 -27.74 6.98
C SER A 166 2.58 -28.03 6.43
N ASN A 167 3.54 -27.11 6.53
CA ASN A 167 4.88 -27.30 5.93
C ASN A 167 5.97 -27.75 6.91
N HIS A 168 5.61 -28.20 8.12
CA HIS A 168 6.57 -28.59 9.17
C HIS A 168 6.38 -30.03 9.68
N SER A 169 5.86 -30.93 8.86
CA SER A 169 5.88 -32.37 9.14
C SER A 169 6.51 -33.15 7.99
N ASN A 170 7.82 -32.99 7.79
CA ASN A 170 8.71 -33.97 7.19
C ASN A 170 10.14 -33.49 7.40
N ASP A 171 10.66 -33.74 8.59
CA ASP A 171 12.08 -34.07 8.83
C ASP A 171 12.16 -34.55 10.28
N LYS A 172 12.16 -35.88 10.41
CA LYS A 172 12.53 -36.62 11.62
C LYS A 172 13.97 -37.09 11.45
#